data_AF-A0A227J128-F1
#
_entry.id   AF-A0A227J128-F1
#
_cell.length_a   1.000
_cell.length_b   1.000
_cell.length_c   1.000
_cell.angle_alpha   90.00
_cell.angle_beta   90.00
_cell.angle_gamma   90.00
#
_symmetry.space_group_name_H-M   'P 1'
#
loop_
_entity.id
_entity.type
_entity.pdbx_description
1 polymer ?
#
loop_
_entity_poly.entity_id
_entity_poly.type
_entity_poly.pdbx_seq_one_letter_code
_entity_poly.pdbx_strand_id
1 'polypeptide(L)'
;DTSLSFTVSVSDGKASSSASATVVVAQHTTDPNPGTCDNAWDASAVYTGGNQVTHAGKTWEAKWWTQGDDPSKSGEWGVWKEVGVANCN
;
A
#
# COMPACT_ATOMS: atom_id res chain seq x y z
N ASP A 1 0.12 8.60 -9.05
CA ASP A 1 0.87 7.32 -8.99
C ASP A 1 1.05 6.72 -10.38
N THR A 2 2.15 6.01 -10.59
CA THR A 2 2.50 5.35 -11.84
C THR A 2 2.83 3.88 -11.59
N SER A 3 2.05 2.97 -12.15
CA SER A 3 2.31 1.53 -12.07
C SER A 3 3.14 1.06 -13.25
N LEU A 4 4.23 0.36 -12.97
CA LEU A 4 5.12 -0.24 -13.97
C LEU A 4 5.03 -1.76 -13.86
N SER A 5 4.59 -2.41 -14.93
CA SER A 5 4.56 -3.87 -15.03
C SER A 5 5.82 -4.38 -15.73
N PHE A 6 6.56 -5.25 -15.06
CA PHE A 6 7.73 -5.92 -15.60
C PHE A 6 7.39 -7.38 -15.81
N THR A 7 7.64 -7.88 -17.02
CA THR A 7 7.46 -9.29 -17.36
C THR A 7 8.80 -9.86 -17.78
N VAL A 8 9.23 -10.93 -17.12
CA VAL A 8 10.41 -11.71 -17.49
C VAL A 8 9.91 -12.98 -18.15
N SER A 9 10.40 -13.27 -19.36
CA SER A 9 10.09 -14.49 -20.09
C SER A 9 11.36 -15.29 -20.34
N VAL A 10 11.30 -16.59 -20.09
CA VAL A 10 12.38 -17.56 -20.31
C VAL A 10 11.88 -18.57 -21.35
N SER A 11 12.72 -18.91 -22.33
CA SER A 11 12.36 -19.82 -23.43
C SER A 11 13.53 -20.73 -23.76
N ASP A 12 13.24 -22.00 -24.06
CA ASP A 12 14.20 -22.96 -24.60
C ASP A 12 13.97 -23.28 -26.09
N GLY A 13 13.11 -22.49 -26.76
CA GLY A 13 12.74 -22.69 -28.17
C GLY A 13 11.64 -23.74 -28.42
N LYS A 14 11.21 -24.48 -27.38
CA LYS A 14 10.04 -25.38 -27.43
C LYS A 14 8.95 -25.00 -26.44
N ALA A 15 9.34 -24.54 -25.26
CA ALA A 15 8.46 -24.04 -24.22
C ALA A 15 8.93 -22.66 -23.77
N SER A 16 8.00 -21.88 -23.24
CA SER A 16 8.31 -20.59 -22.63
C SER A 16 7.50 -20.41 -21.37
N SER A 17 8.11 -19.79 -20.37
CA SER A 17 7.48 -19.45 -19.10
C SER A 17 7.76 -17.99 -18.79
N SER A 18 6.75 -17.29 -18.30
CA SER A 18 6.86 -15.88 -17.97
C SER A 18 6.33 -15.61 -16.57
N ALA A 19 7.01 -14.73 -15.84
CA ALA A 19 6.55 -14.19 -14.57
C ALA A 19 6.46 -12.68 -14.68
N SER A 20 5.43 -12.10 -14.05
CA SER A 20 5.27 -10.64 -14.01
C SER A 20 5.25 -10.13 -12.59
N ALA A 21 5.82 -8.94 -12.40
CA ALA A 21 5.77 -8.18 -11.16
C ALA A 21 5.34 -6.74 -11.47
N THR A 22 4.54 -6.15 -10.59
CA THR A 22 4.10 -4.76 -10.71
C THR A 22 4.78 -3.93 -9.62
N VAL A 23 5.39 -2.82 -10.04
CA VAL A 23 5.99 -1.82 -9.15
C VAL A 23 5.12 -0.57 -9.20
N VAL A 24 4.65 -0.11 -8.05
CA VAL A 24 3.88 1.15 -7.96
C VAL A 24 4.84 2.26 -7.53
N VAL A 25 5.09 3.20 -8.43
CA VAL A 25 5.82 4.44 -8.12
C VAL A 25 4.79 5.47 -7.71
N ALA A 26 4.71 5.72 -6.41
CA ALA A 26 3.78 6.71 -5.90
C ALA A 26 4.28 8.12 -6.21
N GLN A 27 3.35 9.05 -6.46
CA GLN A 27 3.70 10.46 -6.67
C GLN A 27 4.17 11.07 -5.35
N HIS A 28 5.27 11.81 -5.41
CA HIS A 28 5.78 12.51 -4.23
C HIS A 28 4.97 13.79 -4.05
N THR A 29 4.09 13.82 -3.04
CA THR A 29 3.39 15.03 -2.59
C THR A 29 4.14 15.63 -1.42
N THR A 30 4.81 16.77 -1.63
CA THR A 30 5.47 17.53 -0.55
C THR A 30 4.48 18.46 0.15
N ASP A 31 3.33 17.96 0.60
CA ASP A 31 2.42 18.81 1.39
C ASP A 31 2.90 18.84 2.86
N PRO A 32 3.39 19.99 3.37
CA PRO A 32 3.84 20.12 4.75
C PRO A 32 2.69 20.14 5.77
N ASN A 33 1.44 20.20 5.33
CA ASN A 33 0.26 20.08 6.17
C ASN A 33 -0.58 18.92 5.63
N PRO A 34 -0.68 17.76 6.29
CA PRO A 34 -1.55 16.70 5.82
C PRO A 34 -2.99 17.25 5.90
N GLY A 35 -3.47 17.81 4.78
CA GLY A 35 -4.86 18.13 4.58
C GLY A 35 -5.67 16.90 4.96
N THR A 36 -6.77 17.12 5.67
CA THR A 36 -7.68 16.10 6.19
C THR A 36 -7.94 15.04 5.12
N CYS A 37 -7.20 13.94 5.19
CA CYS A 37 -7.49 12.76 4.40
C CYS A 37 -8.78 12.19 5.00
N ASP A 38 -9.85 12.10 4.21
CA ASP A 38 -11.14 11.59 4.70
C ASP A 38 -11.04 10.18 5.31
N ASN A 39 -9.98 9.44 4.98
CA ASN A 39 -9.65 8.12 5.49
C ASN A 39 -8.40 8.09 6.40
N ALA A 40 -8.13 9.16 7.16
CA ALA A 40 -7.07 9.16 8.17
C ALA A 40 -7.26 7.99 9.17
N TRP A 41 -6.16 7.32 9.51
CA TRP A 41 -6.19 6.25 10.52
C TRP A 41 -6.56 6.80 11.90
N ASP A 42 -7.48 6.12 12.57
CA ASP A 42 -7.97 6.41 13.91
C ASP A 42 -7.78 5.19 14.81
N ALA A 43 -7.11 5.38 15.95
CA ALA A 43 -6.83 4.30 16.88
C ALA A 43 -8.09 3.70 17.54
N SER A 44 -9.19 4.45 17.58
CA SER A 44 -10.46 4.00 18.14
C SER A 44 -11.33 3.24 17.13
N ALA A 45 -11.04 3.38 15.83
CA ALA A 45 -11.77 2.71 14.77
C ALA A 45 -11.33 1.26 14.59
N VAL A 46 -12.29 0.41 14.22
CA VAL A 46 -12.05 -0.99 13.88
C VAL A 46 -11.86 -1.09 12.37
N TYR A 47 -10.79 -1.75 11.95
CA TYR A 47 -10.48 -2.00 10.55
C TYR A 47 -10.45 -3.49 10.29
N THR A 48 -11.05 -3.92 9.18
CA THR A 48 -11.10 -5.32 8.75
C THR A 48 -10.29 -5.52 7.48
N GLY A 49 -10.04 -6.78 7.12
CA GLY A 49 -9.33 -7.15 5.89
C GLY A 49 -9.86 -6.38 4.66
N GLY A 50 -8.97 -5.63 3.99
CA GLY A 50 -9.29 -4.80 2.82
C GLY A 50 -9.59 -3.32 3.13
N ASN A 51 -9.71 -2.91 4.39
CA ASN A 51 -9.92 -1.50 4.74
C ASN A 51 -8.63 -0.70 4.53
N GLN A 52 -8.74 0.48 3.91
CA GLN A 52 -7.60 1.34 3.60
C GLN A 52 -7.64 2.66 4.39
N VAL A 53 -6.49 3.05 4.96
CA VAL A 53 -6.33 4.27 5.75
C VAL A 53 -5.07 5.01 5.36
N THR A 54 -5.02 6.31 5.61
CA THR A 54 -3.82 7.12 5.45
C THR A 54 -3.16 7.38 6.81
N HIS A 55 -1.87 7.07 6.93
CA HIS A 55 -1.08 7.34 8.12
C HIS A 55 0.38 7.62 7.75
N ALA A 56 0.98 8.65 8.37
CA ALA A 56 2.36 9.08 8.11
C ALA A 56 2.70 9.31 6.62
N GLY A 57 1.77 9.89 5.85
CA GLY A 57 1.95 10.17 4.41
C GLY A 57 1.89 8.92 3.52
N LYS A 58 1.48 7.77 4.06
CA LYS A 58 1.32 6.50 3.34
C LYS A 58 -0.11 5.99 3.46
N THR A 59 -0.56 5.25 2.46
CA THR A 59 -1.81 4.48 2.48
C THR A 59 -1.51 3.06 2.93
N TRP A 60 -2.28 2.57 3.88
CA TRP A 60 -2.15 1.28 4.53
C TRP A 60 -3.44 0.48 4.38
N GLU A 61 -3.35 -0.81 4.10
CA GLU A 61 -4.47 -1.74 4.02
C GLU A 61 -4.41 -2.74 5.16
N ALA A 62 -5.50 -2.88 5.90
CA ALA A 62 -5.61 -3.90 6.94
C ALA A 62 -5.69 -5.28 6.29
N LYS A 63 -4.84 -6.20 6.73
CA LYS A 63 -4.82 -7.60 6.24
C LYS A 63 -5.87 -8.47 6.94
N TRP A 64 -6.26 -8.09 8.16
CA TRP A 64 -7.28 -8.73 8.98
C TRP A 64 -7.84 -7.71 9.98
N TRP A 65 -8.69 -8.17 10.90
CA TRP A 65 -9.28 -7.33 11.94
C TRP A 65 -8.20 -6.69 12.83
N THR A 66 -8.26 -5.38 13.03
CA THR A 66 -7.41 -4.61 13.94
C THR A 66 -8.15 -3.40 14.52
N GLN A 67 -7.75 -3.01 15.72
CA GLN A 67 -8.18 -1.78 16.37
C GLN A 67 -7.01 -1.25 17.20
N GLY A 68 -6.64 0.01 16.99
CA GLY A 68 -5.56 0.65 17.72
C GLY A 68 -4.13 0.29 17.30
N ASP A 69 -3.91 -0.66 16.38
CA ASP A 69 -2.57 -0.93 15.83
C ASP A 69 -2.12 0.19 14.88
N ASP A 70 -0.96 0.76 15.16
CA ASP A 70 -0.34 1.83 14.37
C ASP A 70 0.18 1.28 13.02
N PRO A 71 -0.32 1.80 11.88
CA PRO A 71 0.10 1.36 10.56
C PRO A 71 1.60 1.57 10.30
N SER A 72 2.17 2.69 10.78
CA SER A 72 3.60 2.99 10.55
C SER A 72 4.55 2.04 11.28
N LYS A 73 4.05 1.33 12.30
CA LYS A 73 4.80 0.34 13.08
C LYS A 73 4.54 -1.10 12.65
N SER A 74 3.62 -1.32 11.70
CA SER A 74 3.46 -2.66 11.11
C SER A 74 4.64 -2.99 10.21
N GLY A 75 5.39 -4.02 10.58
CA GLY A 75 6.41 -4.61 9.71
C GLY A 75 5.80 -5.44 8.57
N GLU A 76 6.66 -6.11 7.80
CA GLU A 76 6.27 -7.00 6.67
C GLU A 76 5.16 -8.02 7.04
N TRP A 77 5.21 -8.53 8.27
CA TRP A 77 4.26 -9.51 8.81
C TRP A 77 3.18 -8.89 9.72
N GLY A 78 3.14 -7.56 9.80
CA GLY A 78 2.18 -6.80 10.59
C GLY A 78 0.76 -6.85 10.02
N VAL A 79 -0.15 -6.19 10.74
CA VAL A 79 -1.57 -6.14 10.38
C VAL A 79 -1.82 -5.21 9.20
N TRP A 80 -0.99 -4.18 9.07
CA TRP A 80 -1.09 -3.21 7.98
C TRP A 80 -0.10 -3.53 6.87
N LYS A 81 -0.59 -3.50 5.64
CA LYS A 81 0.20 -3.58 4.42
C LYS A 81 0.31 -2.18 3.83
N GLU A 82 1.52 -1.71 3.57
CA GLU A 82 1.70 -0.47 2.79
C GLU A 82 1.19 -0.69 1.36
N VAL A 83 0.21 0.12 0.95
CA VAL A 83 -0.37 0.11 -0.40
C VAL A 83 0.34 1.14 -1.29
N GLY A 84 0.79 2.26 -0.71
CA GLY A 84 1.46 3.33 -1.43
C GLY A 84 1.54 4.62 -0.62
N VAL A 85 1.77 5.75 -1.30
CA VAL A 85 1.70 7.09 -0.68
C VAL A 85 0.25 7.48 -0.43
N ALA A 86 0.01 8.29 0.60
CA ALA A 86 -1.29 8.88 0.85
C ALA A 86 -1.57 9.98 -0.18
N ASN A 87 -2.59 9.78 -1.02
CA ASN A 87 -3.06 10.81 -1.94
C ASN A 87 -4.19 11.58 -1.24
N CYS A 88 -3.81 12.56 -0.41
CA CYS A 88 -4.76 13.48 0.21
C CYS A 88 -4.87 14.71 -0.70
N ASN A 89 -6.11 15.12 -1.01
CA ASN A 89 -6.42 16.13 -2.02
C ASN A 89 -6.76 17.48 -1.40
#